data_AF-A0A3S0EDM7-F1
#
_entry.id   AF-A0A3S0EDM7-F1
#
_cell.length_a   1.000
_cell.length_b   1.000
_cell.length_c   1.000
_cell.angle_alpha   90.00
_cell.angle_beta   90.00
_cell.angle_gamma   90.00
#
_symmetry.space_group_name_H-M   'P 1'
#
loop_
_entity.id
_entity.type
_entity.pdbx_description
1 polymer ?
#
loop_
_entity_poly.entity_id
_entity_poly.type
_entity_poly.pdbx_seq_one_letter_code
_entity_poly.pdbx_strand_id
1 'polypeptide(L)'
;MATMNSVMSVLKVGRRVRNDDLKLRPGRNLIRGQSGRAYDFEAHPFETPGDLADVSAVYIYARDFTSAEAHARGHDAGAEDFSFIYAGEAADVAQRHRETLAQGALSGFDVNVALLVCVDNPAIRAEIVEDIVALHRPVLNDLLRSQHGRLRG
;
A
#
# COMPACT_ATOMS: atom_id res chain seq x y z
N MET A 1 31.90 -30.82 28.13
CA MET A 1 31.30 -29.48 28.27
C MET A 1 29.93 -29.49 27.59
N ALA A 2 28.91 -29.05 28.35
CA ALA A 2 27.49 -28.83 28.07
C ALA A 2 27.16 -28.39 26.61
N THR A 3 26.36 -29.17 25.85
CA THR A 3 24.92 -29.02 25.50
C THR A 3 24.53 -27.81 24.65
N MET A 4 23.95 -28.03 23.46
CA MET A 4 22.50 -27.89 23.16
C MET A 4 22.19 -27.88 21.64
N ASN A 5 21.28 -28.78 21.24
CA ASN A 5 20.17 -28.65 20.26
C ASN A 5 20.47 -28.05 18.87
N SER A 6 20.46 -28.83 17.78
CA SER A 6 19.29 -29.44 17.12
C SER A 6 18.30 -28.42 16.56
N VAL A 7 17.84 -28.70 15.33
CA VAL A 7 16.55 -28.31 14.72
C VAL A 7 16.58 -27.18 13.66
N MET A 8 16.28 -27.61 12.43
CA MET A 8 15.63 -26.91 11.30
C MET A 8 16.48 -26.11 10.30
N SER A 9 16.80 -26.82 9.22
CA SER A 9 16.55 -26.38 7.85
C SER A 9 15.32 -25.46 7.73
N VAL A 10 15.52 -24.20 7.37
CA VAL A 10 14.46 -23.30 6.89
C VAL A 10 14.90 -22.72 5.55
N LEU A 11 14.43 -23.42 4.51
CA LEU A 11 13.84 -22.89 3.29
C LEU A 11 14.37 -21.53 2.78
N LYS A 12 14.93 -21.60 1.56
CA LYS A 12 14.73 -20.58 0.52
C LYS A 12 13.27 -20.09 0.56
N VAL A 13 13.04 -18.96 1.22
CA VAL A 13 11.81 -18.17 1.14
C VAL A 13 12.23 -16.76 0.76
N GLY A 14 11.49 -16.22 -0.20
CA GLY A 14 11.72 -14.98 -0.95
C GLY A 14 12.57 -13.95 -0.23
N ARG A 15 13.68 -13.61 -0.89
CA ARG A 15 14.27 -12.27 -0.97
C ARG A 15 13.74 -11.36 0.13
N ARG A 16 14.39 -11.43 1.32
CA ARG A 16 14.47 -10.27 2.22
C ARG A 16 14.61 -9.06 1.31
N VAL A 17 13.62 -8.16 1.33
CA VAL A 17 13.80 -6.81 0.80
C VAL A 17 14.94 -6.23 1.63
N ARG A 18 16.17 -6.45 1.16
CA ARG A 18 17.34 -5.75 1.67
C ARG A 18 17.07 -4.29 1.35
N ASN A 19 17.07 -3.45 2.37
CA ASN A 19 17.09 -1.99 2.22
C ASN A 19 18.15 -1.52 1.20
N ASP A 20 19.20 -2.32 0.96
CA ASP A 20 20.25 -2.05 -0.02
C ASP A 20 19.83 -2.18 -1.51
N ASP A 21 18.70 -2.84 -1.81
CA ASP A 21 18.16 -2.98 -3.18
C ASP A 21 17.12 -1.89 -3.53
N LEU A 22 16.85 -0.95 -2.62
CA LEU A 22 16.33 0.39 -2.96
C LEU A 22 17.42 1.13 -3.75
N LYS A 23 17.73 0.66 -4.96
CA LYS A 23 18.48 1.47 -5.93
C LYS A 23 17.73 2.78 -6.01
N LEU A 24 18.37 3.86 -5.58
CA LEU A 24 17.90 5.24 -5.63
C LEU A 24 17.59 5.57 -7.10
N ARG A 25 16.40 5.20 -7.55
CA ARG A 25 15.89 5.60 -8.85
C ARG A 25 15.23 6.97 -8.62
N PRO A 26 15.57 8.00 -9.41
CA PRO A 26 14.82 9.25 -9.34
C PRO A 26 13.34 8.97 -9.67
N GLY A 27 12.44 9.66 -8.96
CA GLY A 27 11.00 9.59 -9.21
C GLY A 27 10.25 8.43 -8.53
N ARG A 28 10.59 8.07 -7.30
CA ARG A 28 9.82 7.08 -6.51
C ARG A 28 8.61 7.71 -5.83
N ASN A 29 7.69 6.89 -5.35
CA ASN A 29 6.61 7.32 -4.48
C ASN A 29 6.85 6.72 -3.09
N LEU A 30 7.55 7.47 -2.23
CA LEU A 30 7.94 7.01 -0.91
C LEU A 30 6.94 7.46 0.14
N ILE A 31 6.03 6.56 0.51
CA ILE A 31 5.03 6.83 1.54
C ILE A 31 5.52 6.29 2.87
N ARG A 32 5.57 7.15 3.89
CA ARG A 32 5.97 6.75 5.25
C ARG A 32 4.79 6.23 6.05
N GLY A 33 4.97 5.18 6.85
CA GLY A 33 3.99 4.76 7.85
C GLY A 33 4.21 5.41 9.21
N GLN A 34 3.29 5.21 10.15
CA GLN A 34 3.39 5.72 11.53
C GLN A 34 4.67 5.25 12.24
N SER A 35 5.13 4.05 11.93
CA SER A 35 6.39 3.47 12.42
C SER A 35 7.65 4.21 11.97
N GLY A 36 7.53 5.14 11.02
CA GLY A 36 8.64 5.84 10.38
C GLY A 36 9.26 5.11 9.18
N ARG A 37 8.88 3.85 8.94
CA ARG A 37 9.28 3.09 7.75
C ARG A 37 8.75 3.75 6.48
N ALA A 38 9.55 3.75 5.42
CA ALA A 38 9.17 4.21 4.10
C ALA A 38 8.89 3.00 3.20
N TYR A 39 7.80 3.07 2.45
CA TYR A 39 7.38 2.06 1.49
C TYR A 39 7.40 2.69 0.10
N ASP A 40 8.04 2.01 -0.85
CA ASP A 40 8.15 2.46 -2.24
C ASP A 40 6.97 1.90 -3.03
N PHE A 41 6.08 2.80 -3.47
CA PHE A 41 4.90 2.45 -4.23
C PHE A 41 5.08 2.72 -5.72
N GLU A 42 4.61 1.79 -6.54
CA GLU A 42 4.44 2.00 -7.97
C GLU A 42 3.11 2.72 -8.21
N ALA A 43 3.15 3.81 -8.96
CA ALA A 43 1.96 4.58 -9.31
C ALA A 43 1.42 4.10 -10.66
N HIS A 44 0.13 3.75 -10.68
CA HIS A 44 -0.58 3.36 -11.88
C HIS A 44 -1.84 4.21 -12.07
N PRO A 45 -2.27 4.45 -13.32
CA PRO A 45 -3.62 4.97 -13.58
C PRO A 45 -4.67 4.14 -12.85
N PHE A 46 -5.72 4.78 -12.35
CA PHE A 46 -6.73 4.15 -11.48
C PHE A 46 -7.40 2.92 -12.10
N GLU A 47 -7.49 2.82 -13.42
CA GLU A 47 -8.04 1.70 -14.17
C GLU A 47 -7.11 0.47 -14.25
N THR A 48 -5.80 0.66 -14.12
CA THR A 48 -4.78 -0.40 -14.32
C THR A 48 -4.88 -1.58 -13.34
N PRO A 49 -5.21 -1.39 -12.05
CA PRO A 49 -5.41 -2.50 -11.11
C PRO A 49 -6.36 -3.59 -11.63
N GLY A 50 -7.34 -3.25 -12.47
CA GLY A 50 -8.29 -4.22 -13.05
C GLY A 50 -7.64 -5.30 -13.93
N ASP A 51 -6.44 -5.05 -14.45
CA ASP A 51 -5.70 -5.96 -15.33
C ASP A 51 -4.61 -6.78 -14.61
N LEU A 52 -4.39 -6.52 -13.31
CA LEU A 52 -3.34 -7.14 -12.50
C LEU A 52 -3.84 -8.38 -11.74
N ALA A 53 -4.24 -9.42 -12.48
CA ALA A 53 -4.68 -10.69 -11.90
C ALA A 53 -3.54 -11.41 -11.15
N ASP A 54 -3.89 -12.14 -10.08
CA ASP A 54 -2.96 -12.91 -9.24
C ASP A 54 -1.84 -12.08 -8.58
N VAL A 55 -1.99 -10.74 -8.53
CA VAL A 55 -1.04 -9.86 -7.86
C VAL A 55 -1.48 -9.63 -6.42
N SER A 56 -0.63 -10.06 -5.49
CA SER A 56 -0.77 -9.81 -4.06
C SER A 56 -0.08 -8.49 -3.67
N ALA A 57 -0.86 -7.50 -3.22
CA ALA A 57 -0.31 -6.17 -2.94
C ALA A 57 -1.08 -5.41 -1.85
N VAL A 58 -0.41 -4.42 -1.28
CA VAL A 58 -1.07 -3.28 -0.63
C VAL A 58 -1.37 -2.24 -1.71
N TYR A 59 -2.55 -1.66 -1.66
CA TYR A 59 -2.99 -0.65 -2.61
C TYR A 59 -3.53 0.59 -1.89
N ILE A 60 -3.27 1.76 -2.47
CA ILE A 60 -3.85 3.03 -2.04
C ILE A 60 -4.53 3.67 -3.26
N TYR A 61 -5.83 3.90 -3.17
CA TYR A 61 -6.55 4.75 -4.11
C TYR A 61 -6.41 6.19 -3.67
N ALA A 62 -5.94 7.03 -4.58
CA ALA A 62 -5.64 8.41 -4.28
C ALA A 62 -5.98 9.34 -5.45
N ARG A 63 -5.98 10.63 -5.13
CA ARG A 63 -5.83 11.69 -6.11
C ARG A 63 -4.39 12.14 -6.13
N ASP A 64 -3.76 12.09 -7.29
CA ASP A 64 -2.46 12.72 -7.53
C ASP A 64 -2.64 14.21 -7.83
N PHE A 65 -1.86 15.06 -7.15
CA PHE A 65 -1.77 16.49 -7.40
C PHE A 65 -0.47 16.88 -8.10
N THR A 66 0.66 16.40 -7.59
CA THR A 66 1.99 16.95 -7.89
C THR A 66 3.09 15.90 -8.03
N SER A 67 2.79 14.60 -8.01
CA SER A 67 3.84 13.56 -8.02
C SER A 67 4.72 13.65 -9.26
N ALA A 68 4.12 13.89 -10.43
CA ALA A 68 4.85 14.06 -11.69
C ALA A 68 5.77 15.29 -11.66
N GLU A 69 5.39 16.38 -11.00
CA GLU A 69 6.25 17.55 -10.84
C GLU A 69 7.41 17.28 -9.88
N ALA A 70 7.16 16.54 -8.79
CA ALA A 70 8.21 16.13 -7.86
C ALA A 70 9.26 15.28 -8.60
N HIS A 71 8.81 14.30 -9.40
CA HIS A 71 9.68 13.44 -10.18
C HIS A 71 10.46 14.23 -11.25
N ALA A 72 9.82 15.17 -11.94
CA ALA A 72 10.47 16.03 -12.93
C ALA A 72 11.58 16.90 -12.34
N ARG A 73 11.49 17.25 -11.05
CA ARG A 73 12.53 17.96 -10.28
C ARG A 73 13.59 17.02 -9.70
N GLY A 74 13.49 15.72 -9.94
CA GLY A 74 14.41 14.70 -9.43
C GLY A 74 14.18 14.35 -7.95
N HIS A 75 13.01 14.66 -7.41
CA HIS A 75 12.62 14.31 -6.05
C HIS A 75 11.75 13.05 -6.03
N ASP A 76 11.74 12.34 -4.91
CA ASP A 76 10.73 11.32 -4.62
C ASP A 76 9.43 12.03 -4.24
N ALA A 77 8.30 11.56 -4.76
CA ALA A 77 6.98 12.01 -4.33
C ALA A 77 6.65 11.41 -2.95
N GLY A 78 6.14 12.25 -2.06
CA GLY A 78 5.74 11.91 -0.71
C GLY A 78 4.22 11.83 -0.55
N ALA A 79 3.75 11.65 0.68
CA ALA A 79 2.31 11.60 0.96
C ALA A 79 1.62 12.95 0.67
N GLU A 80 2.35 14.05 0.77
CA GLU A 80 1.90 15.41 0.48
C GLU A 80 1.52 15.64 -0.98
N ASP A 81 2.04 14.82 -1.91
CA ASP A 81 1.74 14.92 -3.34
C ASP A 81 0.40 14.26 -3.71
N PHE A 82 -0.24 13.59 -2.75
CA PHE A 82 -1.45 12.80 -2.96
C PHE A 82 -2.54 13.14 -1.93
N SER A 83 -3.81 12.96 -2.31
CA SER A 83 -4.92 12.82 -1.38
C SER A 83 -5.32 11.35 -1.27
N PHE A 84 -5.02 10.72 -0.15
CA PHE A 84 -5.37 9.31 0.07
C PHE A 84 -6.86 9.15 0.38
N ILE A 85 -7.56 8.44 -0.49
CA ILE A 85 -8.99 8.18 -0.35
C ILE A 85 -9.21 6.88 0.41
N TYR A 86 -8.47 5.83 0.03
CA TYR A 86 -8.60 4.51 0.63
C TYR A 86 -7.29 3.73 0.56
N ALA A 87 -6.95 2.99 1.61
CA ALA A 87 -5.87 2.03 1.63
C ALA A 87 -6.37 0.65 2.06
N GLY A 88 -5.88 -0.40 1.39
CA GLY A 88 -6.24 -1.79 1.68
C GLY A 88 -5.18 -2.78 1.18
N GLU A 89 -5.45 -4.06 1.40
CA GLU A 89 -4.62 -5.15 0.88
C GLU A 89 -5.46 -6.20 0.15
N ALA A 90 -4.82 -6.89 -0.78
CA ALA A 90 -5.45 -7.94 -1.56
C ALA A 90 -4.45 -9.06 -1.87
N ALA A 91 -4.96 -10.30 -1.91
CA ALA A 91 -4.24 -11.42 -2.51
C ALA A 91 -4.34 -11.39 -4.05
N ASP A 92 -5.40 -10.77 -4.59
CA ASP A 92 -5.62 -10.48 -6.01
C ASP A 92 -6.17 -9.04 -6.13
N VAL A 93 -5.32 -8.12 -6.61
CA VAL A 93 -5.66 -6.72 -6.80
C VAL A 93 -6.75 -6.52 -7.85
N ALA A 94 -6.73 -7.27 -8.96
CA ALA A 94 -7.74 -7.15 -10.01
C ALA A 94 -9.13 -7.57 -9.53
N GLN A 95 -9.22 -8.66 -8.76
CA GLN A 95 -10.47 -9.05 -8.12
C GLN A 95 -10.97 -7.94 -7.18
N ARG A 96 -10.11 -7.48 -6.27
CA ARG A 96 -10.49 -6.46 -5.27
C ARG A 96 -10.89 -5.12 -5.91
N HIS A 97 -10.22 -4.72 -6.99
CA HIS A 97 -10.55 -3.50 -7.72
C HIS A 97 -11.96 -3.59 -8.34
N ARG A 98 -12.27 -4.70 -9.02
CA ARG A 98 -13.60 -4.93 -9.59
C ARG A 98 -14.71 -4.94 -8.54
N GLU A 99 -14.47 -5.58 -7.40
CA GLU A 99 -15.41 -5.56 -6.27
C GLU A 99 -15.65 -4.13 -5.75
N THR A 100 -14.58 -3.33 -5.62
CA THR A 100 -14.65 -1.93 -5.18
C THR A 100 -15.51 -1.09 -6.12
N LEU A 101 -15.31 -1.25 -7.44
CA LEU A 101 -16.09 -0.57 -8.47
C LEU A 101 -17.56 -1.01 -8.46
N ALA A 102 -17.82 -2.32 -8.36
CA ALA A 102 -19.17 -2.87 -8.32
C ALA A 102 -19.98 -2.38 -7.11
N GLN A 103 -19.31 -2.16 -5.97
CA GLN A 103 -19.92 -1.61 -4.76
C GLN A 103 -20.17 -0.10 -4.84
N GLY A 104 -19.60 0.60 -5.84
CA GLY A 104 -19.65 2.06 -5.91
C GLY A 104 -18.95 2.75 -4.74
N ALA A 105 -18.03 2.06 -4.06
CA ALA A 105 -17.42 2.53 -2.80
C ALA A 105 -16.62 3.83 -2.94
N LEU A 106 -16.16 4.13 -4.17
CA LEU A 106 -15.41 5.34 -4.52
C LEU A 106 -16.28 6.42 -5.18
N SER A 107 -17.60 6.22 -5.26
CA SER A 107 -18.51 7.19 -5.87
C SER A 107 -18.46 8.53 -5.13
N GLY A 108 -18.25 9.61 -5.88
CA GLY A 108 -18.11 10.97 -5.33
C GLY A 108 -16.70 11.38 -4.93
N PHE A 109 -15.71 10.48 -5.06
CA PHE A 109 -14.29 10.80 -4.90
C PHE A 109 -13.61 10.93 -6.26
N ASP A 110 -12.76 11.94 -6.40
CA ASP A 110 -11.93 12.15 -7.59
C ASP A 110 -10.63 11.33 -7.47
N VAL A 111 -10.72 10.05 -7.82
CA VAL A 111 -9.59 9.10 -7.79
C VAL A 111 -9.02 8.97 -9.20
N ASN A 112 -7.72 9.21 -9.36
CA ASN A 112 -7.03 9.11 -10.64
C ASN A 112 -5.78 8.21 -10.62
N VAL A 113 -5.32 7.80 -9.43
CA VAL A 113 -4.13 6.95 -9.27
C VAL A 113 -4.38 5.82 -8.29
N ALA A 114 -3.78 4.67 -8.57
CA ALA A 114 -3.60 3.56 -7.66
C ALA A 114 -2.11 3.37 -7.37
N LEU A 115 -1.73 3.53 -6.09
CA LEU A 115 -0.38 3.26 -5.61
C LEU A 115 -0.32 1.82 -5.14
N LEU A 116 0.60 1.01 -5.68
CA LEU A 116 0.72 -0.41 -5.38
C LEU A 116 2.09 -0.76 -4.80
N VAL A 117 2.12 -1.63 -3.79
CA VAL A 117 3.35 -2.30 -3.35
C VAL A 117 3.10 -3.80 -3.26
N CYS A 118 3.78 -4.56 -4.11
CA CYS A 118 3.61 -6.01 -4.23
C CYS A 118 4.30 -6.72 -3.05
N VAL A 119 3.52 -7.50 -2.31
CA VAL A 119 3.98 -8.23 -1.12
C VAL A 119 3.19 -9.52 -1.00
N ASP A 120 3.83 -10.66 -1.20
CA ASP A 120 3.16 -11.97 -1.17
C ASP A 120 2.68 -12.37 0.23
N ASN A 121 3.41 -11.93 1.27
CA ASN A 121 3.11 -12.32 2.64
C ASN A 121 1.90 -11.52 3.20
N PRO A 122 0.78 -12.18 3.54
CA PRO A 122 -0.42 -11.50 4.03
C PRO A 122 -0.21 -10.75 5.34
N ALA A 123 0.62 -11.27 6.25
CA ALA A 123 0.89 -10.61 7.53
C ALA A 123 1.63 -9.29 7.33
N ILE A 124 2.59 -9.25 6.38
CA ILE A 124 3.33 -8.02 6.06
C ILE A 124 2.40 -7.02 5.38
N ARG A 125 1.53 -7.45 4.46
CA ARG A 125 0.54 -6.55 3.86
C ARG A 125 -0.38 -5.90 4.88
N ALA A 126 -0.92 -6.69 5.80
CA ALA A 126 -1.77 -6.19 6.87
C ALA A 126 -1.03 -5.16 7.75
N GLU A 127 0.22 -5.46 8.12
CA GLU A 127 1.07 -4.55 8.88
C GLU A 127 1.31 -3.21 8.16
N ILE A 128 1.61 -3.24 6.86
CA ILE A 128 1.81 -2.03 6.06
C ILE A 128 0.52 -1.20 5.99
N VAL A 129 -0.63 -1.83 5.73
CA VAL A 129 -1.93 -1.12 5.69
C VAL A 129 -2.23 -0.45 7.02
N GLU A 130 -2.07 -1.18 8.13
CA GLU A 130 -2.29 -0.61 9.47
C GLU A 130 -1.38 0.59 9.72
N ASP A 131 -0.10 0.49 9.35
CA ASP A 131 0.90 1.53 9.53
C ASP A 131 0.60 2.80 8.71
N ILE A 132 0.14 2.62 7.47
CA ILE A 132 -0.25 3.71 6.56
C ILE A 132 -1.55 4.37 7.04
N VAL A 133 -2.57 3.57 7.35
CA VAL A 133 -3.88 4.08 7.77
C VAL A 133 -3.77 4.82 9.10
N ALA A 134 -2.92 4.35 10.02
CA ALA A 134 -2.77 4.98 11.32
C ALA A 134 -2.10 6.35 11.25
N LEU A 135 -1.18 6.58 10.30
CA LEU A 135 -0.55 7.88 10.09
C LEU A 135 -1.41 8.82 9.23
N HIS A 136 -1.84 8.35 8.06
CA HIS A 136 -2.41 9.23 7.02
C HIS A 136 -3.93 9.32 7.05
N ARG A 137 -4.58 8.41 7.75
CA ARG A 137 -6.04 8.40 7.94
C ARG A 137 -6.84 8.63 6.64
N PRO A 138 -6.70 7.75 5.62
CA PRO A 138 -7.42 7.91 4.36
C PRO A 138 -8.93 8.04 4.60
N VAL A 139 -9.57 8.90 3.82
CA VAL A 139 -10.93 9.40 4.08
C VAL A 139 -11.94 8.26 4.29
N LEU A 140 -11.94 7.26 3.42
CA LEU A 140 -12.88 6.14 3.51
C LEU A 140 -12.55 5.18 4.66
N ASN A 141 -11.27 4.92 4.95
CA ASN A 141 -10.90 4.08 6.09
C ASN A 141 -11.40 4.69 7.42
N ASP A 142 -11.31 6.01 7.55
CA ASP A 142 -11.77 6.75 8.72
C ASP A 142 -13.31 6.75 8.86
N LEU A 143 -14.03 6.95 7.75
CA LEU A 143 -15.49 6.89 7.73
C LEU A 143 -16.00 5.50 8.12
N LEU A 144 -15.40 4.45 7.56
CA LEU A 144 -15.76 3.07 7.88
C LEU A 144 -15.49 2.75 9.36
N ARG A 145 -14.38 3.20 9.94
CA ARG A 145 -14.10 3.03 11.38
C ARG A 145 -15.13 3.74 12.26
N SER A 146 -15.53 4.94 11.89
CA SER A 146 -16.48 5.76 12.67
C SER A 146 -17.90 5.19 12.70
N GLN A 147 -18.33 4.53 11.63
CA GLN A 147 -19.63 3.85 11.57
C GLN A 147 -19.67 2.59 12.44
N HIS A 148 -18.58 1.82 12.48
CA HIS A 148 -18.49 0.65 13.37
C HIS A 148 -18.44 1.03 14.86
N GLY A 149 -17.92 2.23 15.20
CA GLY A 149 -17.94 2.76 16.57
C GLY A 149 -19.33 3.20 17.04
N ARG A 150 -20.20 3.69 16.15
CA ARG A 150 -21.57 4.13 16.50
C ARG A 150 -22.57 3.00 16.71
N LEU A 151 -22.30 1.79 16.21
CA LEU A 151 -23.18 0.63 16.38
C LEU A 151 -22.87 -0.17 17.67
N ARG A 152 -21.90 0.28 18.47
CA ARG A 152 -21.47 -0.36 19.73
C ARG A 152 -21.63 0.53 20.97
N GLY A 153 -22.23 1.72 20.84
CA GLY A 153 -22.58 2.61 21.95
C GLY A 153 -24.09 2.73 22.09
#